data_AF-A0A0D9P861-F1
#
_entry.id   AF-A0A0D9P861-F1
#
_cell.length_a   1.000
_cell.length_b   1.000
_cell.length_c   1.000
_cell.angle_alpha   90.00
_cell.angle_beta   90.00
_cell.angle_gamma   90.00
#
_symmetry.space_group_name_H-M   'P 1'
#
loop_
_entity.id
_entity.type
_entity.pdbx_description
1 polymer ?
#
loop_
_entity_poly.entity_id
_entity_poly.type
_entity_poly.pdbx_seq_one_letter_code
_entity_poly.pdbx_strand_id
1 'polypeptide(L)'
;MATELKETHLGTLSPFARSPSTSTITEKDDKTPSASGAVTPTTESAIAASEAMAQAPVVTPPKPGILVVTLHEGQGFSLPESHRNAFTSQHQGSLSTSNAASSVAGSVRPSSSQRVAGSFINGSARPHSSAGGFGGIPTKHGRISGKYMPYALLDFDKVQVFVNSVDGNPENPLWAGGNTQYKFDVSRVTELVIHLYLRNPSAGPGAGRSQDIFLGVARINPKFEERHPYVEDPKASKKDREKAAAEHAQRHKGDGHSGVEWVDIQFGTGKIKVGVEYVETRAGKLKIEDFELLKVVGKGSFGKVMQVRKKDTNRIYALKTIRKAHIISRSEVAHTLAERSVLAQINNPFIVPLKFSFQSPEKLYFVLAFVNGGELFYHLQKEHRFDVNRARFYTAELLCALECLHGFSVIYRDLKPENILLDYQGHIALCDFGLCKLDMKDEDRTNTFCGTPEYLAPELLMGKGYNKTVDWWTLGVLLYEMLTGLPPFYDENTNEMYRKILSEPLHFSDIVPPAAKDLLIKLLNRDPEERLGANGSAEIKAHPFFHAIDWRKLLQRKYEPTFKPSVADALDTINFDPDFTREAPQDSYVEGPMLSQTMQNQFQGFSYNRPIAGLGDAGGSVSDPSFVGSIQDQR
;
A
#
# COMPACT_ATOMS: atom_id res chain seq x y z
N MET A 1 -1.01 20.77 30.00
CA MET A 1 0.29 21.30 29.57
C MET A 1 0.43 21.05 28.08
N ALA A 2 -0.41 21.73 27.32
CA ALA A 2 -0.74 21.42 25.93
C ALA A 2 -0.88 22.74 25.18
N THR A 3 0.25 23.26 24.73
CA THR A 3 0.47 24.31 23.71
C THR A 3 1.89 24.80 23.91
N GLU A 4 2.87 24.19 23.23
CA GLU A 4 4.19 24.74 22.86
C GLU A 4 5.15 23.59 22.46
N LEU A 5 4.86 22.92 21.34
CA LEU A 5 5.82 22.03 20.65
C LEU A 5 5.59 22.08 19.13
N LYS A 6 5.42 23.30 18.58
CA LYS A 6 5.40 23.54 17.14
C LYS A 6 6.16 24.83 16.84
N GLU A 7 7.43 24.91 17.23
CA GLU A 7 8.35 25.94 16.69
C GLU A 7 9.81 25.60 17.04
N THR A 8 10.52 24.94 16.13
CA THR A 8 11.98 24.98 16.10
C THR A 8 12.44 25.49 14.75
N HIS A 9 12.94 26.72 14.78
CA HIS A 9 13.53 27.46 13.69
C HIS A 9 14.78 26.74 13.13
N LEU A 10 14.78 26.44 11.84
CA LEU A 10 16.00 26.18 11.08
C LEU A 10 16.70 27.53 10.83
N GLY A 11 17.68 27.85 11.67
CA GLY A 11 18.58 28.98 11.48
C GLY A 11 19.47 28.81 10.25
N THR A 12 19.54 29.86 9.45
CA THR A 12 20.42 30.04 8.29
C THR A 12 21.90 29.96 8.70
N LEU A 13 22.65 28.99 8.19
CA LEU A 13 24.10 28.96 8.27
C LEU A 13 24.71 29.65 7.04
N SER A 14 25.48 30.72 7.28
CA SER A 14 26.25 31.46 6.26
C SER A 14 27.40 30.62 5.66
N PRO A 15 27.75 30.80 4.38
CA PRO A 15 28.79 30.01 3.72
C PRO A 15 30.19 30.56 4.02
N PHE A 16 31.07 29.70 4.55
CA PHE A 16 32.52 29.95 4.56
C PHE A 16 33.12 29.66 3.18
N ALA A 17 33.90 30.62 2.69
CA ALA A 17 34.57 30.60 1.40
C ALA A 17 35.57 29.43 1.26
N ARG A 18 35.56 28.76 0.10
CA ARG A 18 36.61 27.84 -0.34
C ARG A 18 37.33 28.44 -1.55
N SER A 19 38.64 28.59 -1.44
CA SER A 19 39.58 28.86 -2.53
C SER A 19 39.88 27.56 -3.30
N PRO A 20 39.99 27.57 -4.63
CA PRO A 20 40.40 26.39 -5.39
C PRO A 20 41.93 26.32 -5.52
N SER A 21 42.51 25.17 -5.17
CA SER A 21 43.89 24.80 -5.50
C SER A 21 43.87 23.82 -6.66
N THR A 22 44.36 24.28 -7.81
CA THR A 22 44.59 23.48 -9.02
C THR A 22 45.79 22.55 -8.81
N SER A 23 45.72 21.32 -9.29
CA SER A 23 46.90 20.46 -9.46
C SER A 23 46.76 19.65 -10.73
N THR A 24 47.68 19.91 -11.65
CA THR A 24 47.85 19.36 -12.98
C THR A 24 48.95 18.31 -12.94
N ILE A 25 48.69 17.06 -13.35
CA ILE A 25 49.71 16.04 -13.69
C ILE A 25 49.08 15.13 -14.78
N THR A 26 49.23 15.46 -16.07
CA THR A 26 50.17 14.89 -17.07
C THR A 26 50.08 13.38 -17.30
N GLU A 27 49.61 13.04 -18.50
CA GLU A 27 49.64 11.73 -19.17
C GLU A 27 51.06 11.26 -19.49
N LYS A 28 51.26 9.94 -19.51
CA LYS A 28 52.30 9.30 -20.32
C LYS A 28 51.85 7.93 -20.82
N ASP A 29 51.81 7.82 -22.14
CA ASP A 29 51.73 6.61 -22.94
C ASP A 29 52.87 5.63 -22.63
N ASP A 30 52.60 4.32 -22.74
CA ASP A 30 53.52 3.42 -23.44
C ASP A 30 52.81 2.19 -24.03
N LYS A 31 53.22 1.85 -25.26
CA LYS A 31 52.60 0.89 -26.19
C LYS A 31 53.46 -0.37 -26.34
N THR A 32 52.88 -1.54 -26.03
CA THR A 32 52.97 -2.86 -26.76
C THR A 32 54.36 -3.53 -26.95
N PRO A 33 54.53 -4.83 -27.36
CA PRO A 33 53.57 -5.70 -28.08
C PRO A 33 53.53 -7.24 -27.78
N SER A 34 52.46 -7.85 -28.27
CA SER A 34 52.29 -9.17 -28.93
C SER A 34 52.96 -10.47 -28.42
N ALA A 35 52.13 -11.51 -28.26
CA ALA A 35 52.41 -12.85 -28.80
C ALA A 35 51.11 -13.64 -29.01
N SER A 36 51.08 -14.40 -30.11
CA SER A 36 49.97 -15.07 -30.77
C SER A 36 49.92 -16.58 -30.51
N GLY A 37 48.69 -17.14 -30.53
CA GLY A 37 48.41 -18.40 -31.24
C GLY A 37 48.22 -19.67 -30.41
N ALA A 38 47.03 -20.27 -30.49
CA ALA A 38 46.83 -21.63 -31.02
C ALA A 38 45.35 -22.05 -30.90
N VAL A 39 44.80 -22.55 -32.01
CA VAL A 39 43.49 -23.21 -32.18
C VAL A 39 43.77 -24.64 -32.61
N THR A 40 43.11 -25.66 -32.03
CA THR A 40 42.67 -26.94 -32.66
C THR A 40 41.96 -27.87 -31.64
N PRO A 41 41.16 -28.88 -32.04
CA PRO A 41 39.72 -28.92 -31.74
C PRO A 41 39.19 -30.23 -31.10
N THR A 42 37.86 -30.31 -30.98
CA THR A 42 36.97 -31.49 -30.82
C THR A 42 36.94 -32.23 -29.46
N THR A 43 35.76 -32.24 -28.83
CA THR A 43 34.86 -33.42 -28.76
C THR A 43 33.48 -32.98 -28.23
N GLU A 44 32.46 -33.13 -29.07
CA GLU A 44 31.05 -33.14 -28.66
C GLU A 44 30.76 -34.39 -27.80
N SER A 45 29.64 -34.31 -27.06
CA SER A 45 28.95 -35.43 -26.41
C SER A 45 29.41 -35.82 -24.99
N ALA A 46 29.25 -34.91 -24.01
CA ALA A 46 29.19 -35.34 -22.60
C ALA A 46 28.48 -34.40 -21.60
N ILE A 47 27.81 -33.30 -22.01
CA ILE A 47 27.11 -32.41 -21.05
C ILE A 47 25.75 -31.99 -21.64
N ALA A 48 24.95 -32.97 -22.06
CA ALA A 48 23.53 -32.81 -22.37
C ALA A 48 22.70 -33.45 -21.25
N ALA A 49 22.96 -33.07 -20.00
CA ALA A 49 22.23 -33.57 -18.83
C ALA A 49 22.37 -32.69 -17.57
N SER A 50 22.43 -31.34 -17.70
CA SER A 50 22.37 -30.45 -16.53
C SER A 50 21.79 -29.04 -16.75
N GLU A 51 21.24 -28.72 -17.94
CA GLU A 51 20.61 -27.40 -18.20
C GLU A 51 19.08 -27.44 -18.26
N ALA A 52 18.45 -28.31 -17.47
CA ALA A 52 16.98 -28.43 -17.41
C ALA A 52 16.45 -28.31 -15.97
N MET A 53 16.88 -27.31 -15.21
CA MET A 53 16.15 -26.86 -14.02
C MET A 53 16.20 -25.33 -13.87
N ALA A 54 15.01 -24.72 -13.94
CA ALA A 54 14.63 -23.41 -13.42
C ALA A 54 15.18 -22.13 -14.09
N GLN A 55 14.85 -21.91 -15.37
CA GLN A 55 14.54 -20.54 -15.81
C GLN A 55 13.07 -20.27 -15.48
N ALA A 56 12.83 -19.48 -14.42
CA ALA A 56 11.51 -18.90 -14.19
C ALA A 56 11.11 -18.08 -15.43
N PRO A 57 9.84 -18.12 -15.87
CA PRO A 57 9.41 -17.35 -17.03
C PRO A 57 9.70 -15.87 -16.80
N VAL A 58 10.39 -15.25 -17.75
CA VAL A 58 10.61 -13.80 -17.78
C VAL A 58 9.23 -13.15 -17.95
N VAL A 59 8.62 -12.71 -16.86
CA VAL A 59 7.35 -11.97 -16.89
C VAL A 59 7.64 -10.58 -17.42
N THR A 60 7.34 -10.33 -18.69
CA THR A 60 7.37 -8.98 -19.26
C THR A 60 6.43 -8.08 -18.46
N PRO A 61 6.89 -6.93 -17.92
CA PRO A 61 6.04 -6.05 -17.13
C PRO A 61 4.90 -5.48 -18.01
N PRO A 62 3.66 -5.41 -17.49
CA PRO A 62 2.52 -4.93 -18.27
C PRO A 62 2.70 -3.45 -18.59
N LYS A 63 2.16 -3.03 -19.74
CA LYS A 63 2.08 -1.61 -20.12
C LYS A 63 1.20 -0.82 -19.11
N PRO A 64 1.15 0.54 -19.12
CA PRO A 64 0.22 1.22 -18.24
C PRO A 64 -1.18 0.91 -18.74
N GLY A 65 -2.11 0.69 -17.83
CA GLY A 65 -3.47 0.39 -18.20
C GLY A 65 -4.46 0.62 -17.09
N ILE A 66 -5.71 0.31 -17.39
CA ILE A 66 -6.82 0.35 -16.45
C ILE A 66 -7.34 -1.08 -16.33
N LEU A 67 -7.40 -1.58 -15.10
CA LEU A 67 -8.09 -2.80 -14.76
C LEU A 67 -9.55 -2.46 -14.45
N VAL A 68 -10.46 -2.96 -15.26
CA VAL A 68 -11.89 -2.79 -15.13
C VAL A 68 -12.46 -4.02 -14.42
N VAL A 69 -13.06 -3.80 -13.25
CA VAL A 69 -13.65 -4.85 -12.41
C VAL A 69 -15.16 -4.66 -12.33
N THR A 70 -15.92 -5.74 -12.48
CA THR A 70 -17.39 -5.78 -12.32
C THR A 70 -17.77 -6.91 -11.36
N LEU A 71 -18.67 -6.64 -10.41
CA LEU A 71 -19.22 -7.66 -9.51
C LEU A 71 -20.65 -7.98 -9.95
N HIS A 72 -20.97 -9.26 -10.12
CA HIS A 72 -22.26 -9.69 -10.67
C HIS A 72 -23.15 -10.31 -9.60
N GLU A 73 -22.73 -11.43 -9.01
CA GLU A 73 -23.57 -12.20 -8.10
C GLU A 73 -22.72 -13.10 -7.18
N GLY A 74 -23.22 -13.35 -5.97
CA GLY A 74 -22.65 -14.28 -5.01
C GLY A 74 -23.60 -15.45 -4.81
N GLN A 75 -23.06 -16.62 -4.46
CA GLN A 75 -23.86 -17.81 -4.22
C GLN A 75 -23.32 -18.61 -3.02
N GLY A 76 -24.21 -18.97 -2.10
CA GLY A 76 -23.91 -19.90 -1.00
C GLY A 76 -23.08 -19.30 0.13
N PHE A 77 -23.24 -18.01 0.41
CA PHE A 77 -22.58 -17.38 1.55
C PHE A 77 -23.21 -17.86 2.87
N SER A 78 -22.43 -17.87 3.94
CA SER A 78 -22.91 -18.21 5.28
C SER A 78 -22.19 -17.39 6.34
N LEU A 79 -22.81 -17.24 7.50
CA LEU A 79 -22.17 -16.61 8.64
C LEU A 79 -21.10 -17.52 9.25
N PRO A 80 -19.96 -16.96 9.68
CA PRO A 80 -19.00 -17.68 10.51
C PRO A 80 -19.66 -18.25 11.76
N GLU A 81 -19.11 -19.36 12.27
CA GLU A 81 -19.67 -20.08 13.42
C GLU A 81 -19.83 -19.20 14.67
N SER A 82 -18.87 -18.29 14.92
CA SER A 82 -18.92 -17.31 16.01
C SER A 82 -20.10 -16.34 15.93
N HIS A 83 -20.70 -16.18 14.75
CA HIS A 83 -21.75 -15.21 14.46
C HIS A 83 -23.04 -15.84 13.92
N ARG A 84 -23.15 -17.18 13.95
CA ARG A 84 -24.37 -17.91 13.53
C ARG A 84 -25.65 -17.42 14.22
N ASN A 85 -25.52 -16.95 15.47
CA ASN A 85 -26.64 -16.46 16.27
C ASN A 85 -26.77 -14.93 16.31
N ALA A 86 -26.02 -14.20 15.48
CA ALA A 86 -26.02 -12.73 15.49
C ALA A 86 -27.39 -12.11 15.23
N PHE A 87 -28.29 -12.85 14.56
CA PHE A 87 -29.62 -12.38 14.18
C PHE A 87 -30.78 -13.13 14.87
N THR A 88 -30.52 -14.20 15.63
CA THR A 88 -31.57 -14.98 16.31
C THR A 88 -32.03 -14.37 17.64
N SER A 89 -31.27 -13.43 18.21
CA SER A 89 -31.50 -12.87 19.56
C SER A 89 -32.49 -11.70 19.64
N GLN A 90 -33.00 -11.14 18.53
CA GLN A 90 -33.91 -9.99 18.58
C GLN A 90 -35.41 -10.33 18.77
N HIS A 91 -35.79 -11.61 18.79
CA HIS A 91 -37.20 -12.02 18.89
C HIS A 91 -37.70 -12.50 20.27
N GLN A 92 -36.88 -12.43 21.34
CA GLN A 92 -37.34 -12.76 22.71
C GLN A 92 -37.63 -11.55 23.61
N GLY A 93 -37.68 -10.33 23.07
CA GLY A 93 -37.88 -9.11 23.84
C GLY A 93 -39.23 -8.43 23.67
N SER A 94 -40.35 -9.15 23.64
CA SER A 94 -41.69 -8.54 23.81
C SER A 94 -42.76 -9.60 24.14
N LEU A 95 -42.66 -10.19 25.32
CA LEU A 95 -43.81 -10.81 26.00
C LEU A 95 -43.74 -10.38 27.47
N SER A 96 -44.69 -9.53 27.82
CA SER A 96 -44.98 -9.02 29.14
C SER A 96 -44.99 -10.12 30.22
N THR A 97 -44.19 -9.96 31.27
CA THR A 97 -44.41 -10.63 32.56
C THR A 97 -45.02 -9.63 33.53
N SER A 98 -46.35 -9.56 33.53
CA SER A 98 -47.13 -9.13 34.68
C SER A 98 -47.48 -10.35 35.54
N ASN A 99 -47.34 -10.14 36.84
CA ASN A 99 -47.90 -10.88 37.98
C ASN A 99 -47.36 -12.28 38.37
N ALA A 100 -46.90 -12.27 39.62
CA ALA A 100 -46.69 -13.34 40.57
C ALA A 100 -47.89 -14.30 40.73
N ALA A 101 -47.60 -15.58 41.01
CA ALA A 101 -47.97 -16.24 42.27
C ALA A 101 -47.61 -17.75 42.25
N SER A 102 -46.92 -18.17 43.32
CA SER A 102 -46.97 -19.47 44.02
C SER A 102 -47.18 -20.77 43.25
N SER A 103 -46.15 -21.60 43.25
CA SER A 103 -46.20 -23.05 42.98
C SER A 103 -46.71 -23.82 44.22
N VAL A 104 -47.81 -24.56 44.07
CA VAL A 104 -48.16 -25.73 44.88
C VAL A 104 -48.53 -26.88 43.93
N ALA A 105 -48.13 -28.08 44.36
CA ALA A 105 -48.11 -29.37 43.67
C ALA A 105 -49.43 -29.82 43.00
N GLY A 106 -49.34 -30.73 42.03
CA GLY A 106 -50.50 -31.52 41.59
C GLY A 106 -50.32 -32.32 40.30
N SER A 107 -50.28 -33.64 40.45
CA SER A 107 -50.11 -34.69 39.44
C SER A 107 -51.34 -34.93 38.51
N VAL A 108 -51.12 -35.74 37.45
CA VAL A 108 -52.07 -36.62 36.69
C VAL A 108 -52.93 -36.02 35.54
N ARG A 109 -52.51 -36.31 34.29
CA ARG A 109 -53.10 -37.18 33.21
C ARG A 109 -54.65 -37.28 32.96
N PRO A 110 -55.13 -37.84 31.80
CA PRO A 110 -55.82 -37.11 30.72
C PRO A 110 -57.22 -37.67 30.34
N SER A 111 -58.10 -36.89 29.67
CA SER A 111 -59.26 -37.37 28.86
C SER A 111 -60.02 -36.16 28.29
N SER A 112 -60.11 -35.91 26.99
CA SER A 112 -61.03 -36.44 25.97
C SER A 112 -62.19 -35.49 25.59
N SER A 113 -62.38 -35.41 24.26
CA SER A 113 -63.62 -35.16 23.50
C SER A 113 -64.25 -33.76 23.41
N GLN A 114 -64.07 -33.20 22.20
CA GLN A 114 -65.07 -32.60 21.29
C GLN A 114 -65.76 -31.28 21.66
N ARG A 115 -65.57 -30.25 20.83
CA ARG A 115 -66.47 -29.92 19.70
C ARG A 115 -65.92 -28.80 18.82
N VAL A 116 -66.46 -28.77 17.60
CA VAL A 116 -66.01 -28.14 16.36
C VAL A 116 -66.62 -26.75 16.15
N ALA A 117 -65.85 -25.84 15.56
CA ALA A 117 -66.19 -24.83 14.53
C ALA A 117 -65.15 -23.70 14.64
N GLY A 118 -64.34 -23.33 13.66
CA GLY A 118 -64.47 -23.39 12.21
C GLY A 118 -64.20 -21.98 11.69
N SER A 119 -62.96 -21.67 11.31
CA SER A 119 -62.68 -20.63 10.32
C SER A 119 -61.28 -20.84 9.73
N PHE A 120 -61.26 -20.97 8.42
CA PHE A 120 -60.10 -21.16 7.57
C PHE A 120 -59.35 -19.84 7.42
N ILE A 121 -58.05 -19.82 7.72
CA ILE A 121 -57.11 -18.93 7.02
C ILE A 121 -56.02 -19.82 6.43
N ASN A 122 -56.14 -19.98 5.13
CA ASN A 122 -55.15 -20.58 4.24
C ASN A 122 -54.01 -19.57 4.08
N GLY A 123 -52.77 -19.99 4.32
CA GLY A 123 -51.61 -19.09 4.23
C GLY A 123 -50.32 -19.85 4.53
N SER A 124 -49.86 -20.58 3.52
CA SER A 124 -48.59 -21.31 3.47
C SER A 124 -47.39 -20.46 3.92
N ALA A 125 -47.02 -20.54 5.19
CA ALA A 125 -45.69 -20.12 5.65
C ALA A 125 -44.73 -21.30 5.43
N ARG A 126 -44.03 -21.33 4.29
CA ARG A 126 -42.82 -22.15 4.14
C ARG A 126 -41.79 -21.68 5.16
N PRO A 127 -41.28 -22.55 6.06
CA PRO A 127 -40.09 -22.21 6.81
C PRO A 127 -38.90 -22.30 5.85
N HIS A 128 -38.38 -21.16 5.41
CA HIS A 128 -37.06 -21.12 4.80
C HIS A 128 -36.04 -21.35 5.91
N SER A 129 -35.62 -22.60 6.10
CA SER A 129 -34.37 -22.90 6.81
C SER A 129 -33.22 -22.37 5.97
N SER A 130 -32.72 -21.18 6.24
CA SER A 130 -31.48 -20.71 5.63
C SER A 130 -30.33 -21.47 6.29
N ALA A 131 -29.76 -22.42 5.55
CA ALA A 131 -28.61 -23.20 5.99
C ALA A 131 -27.40 -22.30 6.32
N GLY A 132 -27.35 -21.10 5.74
CA GLY A 132 -26.28 -20.11 5.94
C GLY A 132 -26.36 -19.26 7.23
N GLY A 133 -27.31 -19.48 8.14
CA GLY A 133 -27.39 -18.75 9.42
C GLY A 133 -28.04 -17.36 9.35
N PHE A 134 -28.64 -17.00 8.22
CA PHE A 134 -29.27 -15.69 8.00
C PHE A 134 -30.75 -15.59 8.41
N GLY A 135 -31.32 -16.66 8.98
CA GLY A 135 -32.77 -16.82 9.17
C GLY A 135 -33.43 -15.83 10.13
N GLY A 136 -32.64 -15.10 10.93
CA GLY A 136 -33.12 -14.09 11.88
C GLY A 136 -33.06 -12.64 11.38
N ILE A 137 -32.64 -12.38 10.14
CA ILE A 137 -32.48 -11.01 9.65
C ILE A 137 -33.84 -10.29 9.57
N PRO A 138 -34.00 -9.11 10.19
CA PRO A 138 -35.25 -8.37 10.13
C PRO A 138 -35.64 -8.01 8.69
N THR A 139 -36.88 -8.30 8.32
CA THR A 139 -37.46 -7.92 7.02
C THR A 139 -38.55 -6.86 7.20
N LYS A 140 -38.67 -5.93 6.25
CA LYS A 140 -39.78 -4.99 6.16
C LYS A 140 -40.53 -5.26 4.86
N HIS A 141 -41.80 -5.67 4.95
CA HIS A 141 -42.59 -6.15 3.80
C HIS A 141 -41.90 -7.28 3.01
N GLY A 142 -41.22 -8.20 3.70
CA GLY A 142 -40.50 -9.31 3.07
C GLY A 142 -39.18 -8.91 2.39
N ARG A 143 -38.81 -7.63 2.39
CA ARG A 143 -37.49 -7.17 1.91
C ARG A 143 -36.51 -7.01 3.06
N ILE A 144 -35.30 -7.53 2.85
CA ILE A 144 -34.17 -7.33 3.75
C ILE A 144 -33.64 -5.91 3.54
N SER A 145 -33.37 -5.19 4.63
CA SER A 145 -32.72 -3.89 4.54
C SER A 145 -31.31 -4.03 3.98
N GLY A 146 -30.89 -3.14 3.07
CA GLY A 146 -29.54 -3.13 2.51
C GLY A 146 -28.42 -3.06 3.56
N LYS A 147 -28.71 -2.62 4.80
CA LYS A 147 -27.72 -2.66 5.90
C LYS A 147 -27.35 -4.09 6.34
N TYR A 148 -28.20 -5.07 6.08
CA TYR A 148 -28.00 -6.48 6.38
C TYR A 148 -27.65 -7.29 5.13
N MET A 149 -27.20 -6.62 4.08
CA MET A 149 -26.72 -7.28 2.88
C MET A 149 -25.18 -7.30 2.87
N PRO A 150 -24.57 -8.37 2.34
CA PRO A 150 -23.13 -8.42 2.14
C PRO A 150 -22.64 -7.26 1.28
N TYR A 151 -21.48 -6.73 1.62
CA TYR A 151 -20.73 -5.81 0.77
C TYR A 151 -19.33 -6.36 0.50
N ALA A 152 -18.77 -5.98 -0.63
CA ALA A 152 -17.43 -6.35 -1.04
C ALA A 152 -16.46 -5.16 -0.85
N LEU A 153 -15.25 -5.44 -0.41
CA LEU A 153 -14.11 -4.54 -0.45
C LEU A 153 -13.16 -5.05 -1.52
N LEU A 154 -13.13 -4.38 -2.67
CA LEU A 154 -12.15 -4.61 -3.72
C LEU A 154 -10.84 -3.94 -3.29
N ASP A 155 -9.73 -4.67 -3.31
CA ASP A 155 -8.38 -4.17 -3.07
C ASP A 155 -7.49 -4.56 -4.24
N PHE A 156 -6.90 -3.54 -4.86
CA PHE A 156 -5.91 -3.71 -5.92
C PHE A 156 -4.80 -2.68 -5.77
N ASP A 157 -3.56 -3.14 -5.62
CA ASP A 157 -2.37 -2.29 -5.48
C ASP A 157 -2.55 -1.21 -4.38
N LYS A 158 -3.10 -1.60 -3.22
CA LYS A 158 -3.44 -0.73 -2.08
C LYS A 158 -4.55 0.30 -2.34
N VAL A 159 -5.26 0.20 -3.46
CA VAL A 159 -6.41 1.05 -3.79
C VAL A 159 -7.67 0.27 -3.53
N GLN A 160 -8.57 0.86 -2.74
CA GLN A 160 -9.71 0.14 -2.19
C GLN A 160 -11.06 0.73 -2.55
N VAL A 161 -12.04 -0.14 -2.72
CA VAL A 161 -13.40 0.23 -3.13
C VAL A 161 -14.41 -0.62 -2.41
N PHE A 162 -15.31 0.03 -1.67
CA PHE A 162 -16.48 -0.62 -1.10
C PHE A 162 -17.60 -0.70 -2.12
N VAL A 163 -18.17 -1.90 -2.26
CA VAL A 163 -19.20 -2.22 -3.23
C VAL A 163 -20.36 -2.93 -2.53
N ASN A 164 -21.45 -2.19 -2.32
CA ASN A 164 -22.67 -2.77 -1.73
C ASN A 164 -23.40 -3.60 -2.77
N SER A 165 -23.99 -4.73 -2.36
CA SER A 165 -24.98 -5.43 -3.18
C SER A 165 -26.21 -4.56 -3.39
N VAL A 166 -26.82 -4.66 -4.55
CA VAL A 166 -28.01 -3.89 -4.94
C VAL A 166 -29.31 -4.65 -4.65
N ASP A 167 -29.28 -5.98 -4.71
CA ASP A 167 -30.46 -6.83 -4.57
C ASP A 167 -30.08 -8.25 -4.10
N GLY A 168 -31.05 -9.16 -4.08
CA GLY A 168 -30.88 -10.56 -3.72
C GLY A 168 -31.14 -10.82 -2.24
N ASN A 169 -30.40 -11.78 -1.68
CA ASN A 169 -30.44 -12.08 -0.25
C ASN A 169 -29.01 -12.30 0.29
N PRO A 170 -28.79 -12.31 1.61
CA PRO A 170 -27.45 -12.41 2.18
C PRO A 170 -26.68 -13.68 1.82
N GLU A 171 -27.38 -14.77 1.49
CA GLU A 171 -26.77 -16.02 1.01
C GLU A 171 -26.42 -15.94 -0.48
N ASN A 172 -27.19 -15.18 -1.26
CA ASN A 172 -27.04 -15.02 -2.70
C ASN A 172 -27.21 -13.53 -3.10
N PRO A 173 -26.23 -12.67 -2.78
CA PRO A 173 -26.32 -11.24 -3.06
C PRO A 173 -26.14 -10.96 -4.56
N LEU A 174 -26.85 -9.95 -5.06
CA LEU A 174 -26.72 -9.44 -6.42
C LEU A 174 -26.05 -8.06 -6.40
N TRP A 175 -25.06 -7.88 -7.27
CA TRP A 175 -24.42 -6.59 -7.53
C TRP A 175 -24.86 -6.05 -8.89
N ALA A 176 -24.46 -4.82 -9.20
CA ALA A 176 -24.88 -4.13 -10.43
C ALA A 176 -24.35 -4.76 -11.73
N GLY A 177 -23.44 -5.74 -11.65
CA GLY A 177 -22.89 -6.44 -12.81
C GLY A 177 -22.18 -5.48 -13.76
N GLY A 178 -22.45 -5.62 -15.06
CA GLY A 178 -21.91 -4.75 -16.10
C GLY A 178 -22.37 -3.29 -16.02
N ASN A 179 -23.44 -2.98 -15.27
CA ASN A 179 -23.94 -1.61 -15.13
C ASN A 179 -23.05 -0.73 -14.25
N THR A 180 -22.14 -1.31 -13.48
CA THR A 180 -21.18 -0.55 -12.66
C THR A 180 -19.80 -1.15 -12.78
N GLN A 181 -18.87 -0.33 -13.24
CA GLN A 181 -17.48 -0.70 -13.45
C GLN A 181 -16.58 0.01 -12.44
N TYR A 182 -15.64 -0.73 -11.89
CA TYR A 182 -14.64 -0.24 -10.95
C TYR A 182 -13.27 -0.26 -11.63
N LYS A 183 -12.75 0.92 -11.94
CA LYS A 183 -11.51 1.10 -12.72
C LYS A 183 -10.30 1.30 -11.82
N PHE A 184 -9.29 0.47 -11.91
CA PHE A 184 -8.05 0.62 -11.15
C PHE A 184 -6.90 0.94 -12.10
N ASP A 185 -6.09 1.92 -11.75
CA ASP A 185 -4.87 2.18 -12.50
C ASP A 185 -3.86 1.04 -12.26
N VAL A 186 -3.42 0.39 -13.33
CA VAL A 186 -2.45 -0.70 -13.29
C VAL A 186 -1.05 -0.11 -13.35
N SER A 187 -0.37 -0.20 -12.20
CA SER A 187 1.04 0.18 -12.07
C SER A 187 1.97 -1.05 -12.06
N ARG A 188 1.46 -2.22 -11.69
CA ARG A 188 2.25 -3.46 -11.59
C ARG A 188 1.35 -4.69 -11.68
N VAL A 189 1.97 -5.84 -11.93
CA VAL A 189 1.30 -7.14 -11.79
C VAL A 189 1.06 -7.39 -10.31
N THR A 190 -0.20 -7.47 -9.90
CA THR A 190 -0.61 -7.81 -8.54
C THR A 190 -1.96 -8.52 -8.56
N GLU A 191 -2.25 -9.28 -7.52
CA GLU A 191 -3.59 -9.85 -7.32
C GLU A 191 -4.62 -8.75 -7.05
N LEU A 192 -5.84 -8.99 -7.51
CA LEU A 192 -7.06 -8.33 -7.06
C LEU A 192 -7.64 -9.17 -5.92
N VAL A 193 -7.83 -8.56 -4.75
CA VAL A 193 -8.38 -9.22 -3.58
C VAL A 193 -9.77 -8.66 -3.30
N ILE A 194 -10.74 -9.52 -3.05
CA ILE A 194 -12.12 -9.15 -2.76
C ILE A 194 -12.47 -9.70 -1.40
N HIS A 195 -12.54 -8.83 -0.39
CA HIS A 195 -13.00 -9.20 0.94
C HIS A 195 -14.51 -9.02 1.04
N LEU A 196 -15.20 -10.00 1.61
CA LEU A 196 -16.64 -9.97 1.81
C LEU A 196 -16.95 -9.76 3.28
N TYR A 197 -17.89 -8.84 3.55
CA TYR A 197 -18.29 -8.47 4.90
C TYR A 197 -19.81 -8.30 5.00
N LEU A 198 -20.31 -8.41 6.22
CA LEU A 198 -21.68 -8.09 6.59
C LEU A 198 -21.66 -7.13 7.80
N ARG A 199 -22.54 -6.12 7.81
CA ARG A 199 -22.60 -5.24 8.98
C ARG A 199 -23.06 -5.99 10.23
N ASN A 200 -22.35 -5.76 11.33
CA ASN A 200 -22.68 -6.39 12.59
C ASN A 200 -23.84 -5.65 13.29
N PRO A 201 -25.01 -6.29 13.51
CA PRO A 201 -26.16 -5.67 14.16
C PRO A 201 -25.90 -5.32 15.63
N SER A 202 -24.93 -5.98 16.27
CA SER A 202 -24.59 -5.80 17.69
C SER A 202 -23.50 -4.75 17.89
N ALA A 203 -23.00 -4.12 16.82
CA ALA A 203 -21.97 -3.10 16.92
C ALA A 203 -22.52 -1.84 17.64
N GLY A 204 -21.71 -1.30 18.56
CA GLY A 204 -22.08 -0.09 19.29
C GLY A 204 -22.23 1.13 18.37
N PRO A 205 -23.02 2.16 18.75
CA PRO A 205 -23.09 3.41 18.00
C PRO A 205 -21.68 4.00 17.81
N GLY A 206 -21.31 4.31 16.56
CA GLY A 206 -19.99 4.89 16.23
C GLY A 206 -18.86 3.88 16.01
N ALA A 207 -19.09 2.57 16.13
CA ALA A 207 -18.06 1.55 15.86
C ALA A 207 -17.56 1.50 14.39
N GLY A 208 -18.28 2.16 13.47
CA GLY A 208 -17.94 2.17 12.05
C GLY A 208 -17.95 0.77 11.44
N ARG A 209 -17.03 0.51 10.50
CA ARG A 209 -16.85 -0.80 9.84
C ARG A 209 -15.90 -1.75 10.58
N SER A 210 -15.30 -1.30 11.68
CA SER A 210 -14.27 -2.06 12.42
C SER A 210 -14.79 -3.34 13.08
N GLN A 211 -16.10 -3.42 13.33
CA GLN A 211 -16.78 -4.56 13.95
C GLN A 211 -17.62 -5.36 12.96
N ASP A 212 -17.50 -5.09 11.66
CA ASP A 212 -18.25 -5.82 10.62
C ASP A 212 -17.79 -7.29 10.53
N ILE A 213 -18.75 -8.17 10.25
CA ILE A 213 -18.57 -9.62 10.21
C ILE A 213 -17.88 -10.01 8.90
N PHE A 214 -16.69 -10.60 8.98
CA PHE A 214 -15.99 -11.13 7.81
C PHE A 214 -16.65 -12.42 7.31
N LEU A 215 -16.97 -12.47 6.01
CA LEU A 215 -17.61 -13.62 5.36
C LEU A 215 -16.64 -14.49 4.55
N GLY A 216 -15.50 -13.94 4.14
CA GLY A 216 -14.49 -14.63 3.35
C GLY A 216 -13.79 -13.72 2.34
N VAL A 217 -12.89 -14.28 1.55
CA VAL A 217 -12.07 -13.55 0.58
C VAL A 217 -11.92 -14.30 -0.74
N ALA A 218 -12.03 -13.61 -1.87
CA ALA A 218 -11.65 -14.12 -3.19
C ALA A 218 -10.35 -13.46 -3.65
N ARG A 219 -9.39 -14.26 -4.13
CA ARG A 219 -8.10 -13.78 -4.65
C ARG A 219 -8.04 -14.09 -6.14
N ILE A 220 -7.81 -13.07 -6.95
CA ILE A 220 -7.87 -13.14 -8.41
C ILE A 220 -6.53 -12.67 -8.95
N ASN A 221 -5.93 -13.42 -9.87
CA ASN A 221 -4.73 -13.02 -10.61
C ASN A 221 -5.16 -12.48 -11.97
N PRO A 222 -5.24 -11.15 -12.19
CA PRO A 222 -5.71 -10.60 -13.45
C PRO A 222 -4.74 -10.90 -14.59
N LYS A 223 -5.28 -11.10 -15.80
CA LYS A 223 -4.49 -11.11 -17.02
C LYS A 223 -4.26 -9.67 -17.50
N PHE A 224 -3.00 -9.23 -17.57
CA PHE A 224 -2.61 -7.88 -17.97
C PHE A 224 -2.23 -7.77 -19.46
N GLU A 225 -3.03 -8.40 -20.31
CA GLU A 225 -2.91 -8.33 -21.76
C GLU A 225 -4.22 -7.81 -22.34
N GLU A 226 -4.14 -6.90 -23.31
CA GLU A 226 -5.33 -6.36 -23.96
C GLU A 226 -6.10 -7.50 -24.67
N ARG A 227 -7.39 -7.60 -24.39
CA ARG A 227 -8.23 -8.61 -25.02
C ARG A 227 -8.53 -8.18 -26.45
N HIS A 228 -7.72 -8.63 -27.41
CA HIS A 228 -8.01 -8.40 -28.82
C HIS A 228 -9.09 -9.38 -29.30
N PRO A 229 -10.28 -8.90 -29.72
CA PRO A 229 -11.24 -9.78 -30.39
C PRO A 229 -10.62 -10.29 -31.69
N TYR A 230 -10.87 -11.58 -32.00
CA TYR A 230 -10.41 -12.16 -33.26
C TYR A 230 -11.16 -11.50 -34.40
N VAL A 231 -10.43 -10.82 -35.29
CA VAL A 231 -10.96 -10.26 -36.53
C VAL A 231 -10.47 -11.15 -37.66
N GLU A 232 -11.41 -11.79 -38.37
CA GLU A 232 -11.07 -12.56 -39.56
C GLU A 232 -10.59 -11.62 -40.66
N ASP A 233 -9.38 -11.86 -41.17
CA ASP A 233 -8.92 -11.19 -42.39
C ASP A 233 -9.69 -11.76 -43.59
N PRO A 234 -10.52 -10.95 -44.29
CA PRO A 234 -11.28 -11.41 -45.44
C PRO A 234 -10.40 -11.85 -46.62
N LYS A 235 -9.13 -11.45 -46.64
CA LYS A 235 -8.16 -11.76 -47.70
C LYS A 235 -7.28 -12.98 -47.39
N ALA A 236 -7.34 -13.51 -46.17
CA ALA A 236 -6.55 -14.66 -45.76
C ALA A 236 -7.14 -15.99 -46.29
N SER A 237 -6.27 -16.95 -46.62
CA SER A 237 -6.72 -18.28 -47.05
C SER A 237 -7.47 -18.98 -45.92
N LYS A 238 -8.33 -19.96 -46.25
CA LYS A 238 -9.07 -20.75 -45.25
C LYS A 238 -8.13 -21.41 -44.23
N LYS A 239 -6.97 -21.90 -44.68
CA LYS A 239 -5.95 -22.52 -43.83
C LYS A 239 -5.28 -21.51 -42.90
N ASP A 240 -5.04 -20.29 -43.37
CA ASP A 240 -4.45 -19.22 -42.56
C ASP A 240 -5.46 -18.66 -41.55
N ARG A 241 -6.75 -18.61 -41.90
CA ARG A 241 -7.83 -18.28 -40.97
C ARG A 241 -7.94 -19.31 -39.84
N GLU A 242 -7.98 -20.61 -40.19
CA GLU A 242 -8.01 -21.69 -39.20
C GLU A 242 -6.77 -21.69 -38.31
N LYS A 243 -5.58 -21.44 -38.87
CA LYS A 243 -4.33 -21.30 -38.10
C LYS A 243 -4.36 -20.07 -37.18
N ALA A 244 -4.78 -18.91 -37.68
CA ALA A 244 -4.87 -17.68 -36.89
C ALA A 244 -5.93 -17.78 -35.78
N ALA A 245 -7.05 -18.46 -36.03
CA ALA A 245 -8.07 -18.75 -35.03
C ALA A 245 -7.54 -19.71 -33.95
N ALA A 246 -6.78 -20.75 -34.36
CA ALA A 246 -6.14 -21.67 -33.43
C ALA A 246 -5.05 -20.98 -32.58
N GLU A 247 -4.23 -20.11 -33.19
CA GLU A 247 -3.23 -19.29 -32.49
C GLU A 247 -3.88 -18.28 -31.52
N HIS A 248 -4.99 -17.64 -31.92
CA HIS A 248 -5.78 -16.76 -31.04
C HIS A 248 -6.38 -17.54 -29.87
N ALA A 249 -6.98 -18.71 -30.12
CA ALA A 249 -7.52 -19.59 -29.09
C ALA A 249 -6.43 -20.12 -28.13
N GLN A 250 -5.21 -20.38 -28.63
CA GLN A 250 -4.08 -20.75 -27.78
C GLN A 250 -3.52 -19.57 -26.96
N ARG A 251 -3.49 -18.34 -27.49
CA ARG A 251 -3.11 -17.14 -26.71
C ARG A 251 -4.09 -16.82 -25.58
N HIS A 252 -5.37 -17.12 -25.76
CA HIS A 252 -6.39 -16.96 -24.71
C HIS A 252 -6.35 -18.06 -23.63
N LYS A 253 -5.55 -19.13 -23.81
CA LYS A 253 -5.30 -20.15 -22.78
C LYS A 253 -4.22 -19.77 -21.75
N GLY A 254 -3.60 -18.59 -21.86
CA GLY A 254 -2.58 -18.15 -20.90
C GLY A 254 -3.12 -18.00 -19.48
N ASP A 255 -2.29 -18.33 -18.48
CA ASP A 255 -2.60 -18.26 -17.06
C ASP A 255 -3.06 -16.85 -16.63
N GLY A 256 -4.25 -16.75 -16.02
CA GLY A 256 -4.78 -15.51 -15.45
C GLY A 256 -6.28 -15.27 -15.73
N HIS A 257 -6.97 -14.60 -14.81
CA HIS A 257 -8.40 -14.30 -14.90
C HIS A 257 -8.65 -13.18 -15.93
N SER A 258 -9.52 -13.45 -16.91
CA SER A 258 -9.96 -12.47 -17.91
C SER A 258 -11.42 -12.69 -18.30
N GLY A 259 -12.22 -11.63 -18.33
CA GLY A 259 -13.67 -11.72 -18.53
C GLY A 259 -14.42 -12.09 -17.26
N VAL A 260 -15.64 -12.60 -17.43
CA VAL A 260 -16.59 -12.88 -16.33
C VAL A 260 -16.52 -14.35 -15.94
N GLU A 261 -16.03 -14.64 -14.74
CA GLU A 261 -15.84 -16.00 -14.23
C GLU A 261 -16.28 -16.13 -12.76
N TRP A 262 -16.57 -17.36 -12.33
CA TRP A 262 -16.84 -17.69 -10.93
C TRP A 262 -15.54 -17.95 -10.18
N VAL A 263 -15.43 -17.39 -8.99
CA VAL A 263 -14.27 -17.53 -8.10
C VAL A 263 -14.74 -18.02 -6.73
N ASP A 264 -14.12 -19.07 -6.22
CA ASP A 264 -14.45 -19.63 -4.91
C ASP A 264 -13.99 -18.73 -3.76
N ILE A 265 -14.79 -18.67 -2.69
CA ILE A 265 -14.47 -17.90 -1.50
C ILE A 265 -13.55 -18.71 -0.58
N GLN A 266 -12.39 -18.15 -0.25
CA GLN A 266 -11.46 -18.67 0.75
C GLN A 266 -11.83 -18.15 2.14
N PHE A 267 -11.55 -18.94 3.18
CA PHE A 267 -11.86 -18.61 4.59
C PHE A 267 -13.34 -18.25 4.82
N GLY A 268 -14.22 -18.88 4.03
CA GLY A 268 -15.67 -18.63 4.00
C GLY A 268 -16.38 -19.73 3.21
N THR A 269 -17.63 -19.50 2.82
CA THR A 269 -18.41 -20.43 1.99
C THR A 269 -18.91 -19.75 0.73
N GLY A 270 -19.13 -20.56 -0.31
CA GLY A 270 -19.74 -20.11 -1.56
C GLY A 270 -18.73 -19.60 -2.58
N LYS A 271 -19.25 -18.89 -3.58
CA LYS A 271 -18.50 -18.37 -4.73
C LYS A 271 -19.05 -17.02 -5.18
N ILE A 272 -18.23 -16.23 -5.87
CA ILE A 272 -18.59 -14.92 -6.41
C ILE A 272 -18.27 -14.84 -7.90
N LYS A 273 -19.15 -14.21 -8.68
CA LYS A 273 -18.99 -14.00 -10.11
C LYS A 273 -18.43 -12.61 -10.38
N VAL A 274 -17.25 -12.56 -10.99
CA VAL A 274 -16.45 -11.34 -11.16
C VAL A 274 -16.00 -11.20 -12.61
N GLY A 275 -16.21 -10.02 -13.19
CA GLY A 275 -15.65 -9.62 -14.47
C GLY A 275 -14.35 -8.84 -14.28
N VAL A 276 -13.28 -9.26 -14.95
CA VAL A 276 -11.97 -8.58 -14.93
C VAL A 276 -11.47 -8.35 -16.35
N GLU A 277 -11.26 -7.10 -16.73
CA GLU A 277 -10.76 -6.73 -18.06
C GLU A 277 -9.62 -5.72 -17.93
N TYR A 278 -8.55 -5.90 -18.70
CA TYR A 278 -7.43 -4.98 -18.75
C TYR A 278 -7.44 -4.21 -20.07
N VAL A 279 -7.30 -2.89 -19.98
CA VAL A 279 -7.27 -1.96 -21.12
C VAL A 279 -5.97 -1.16 -21.06
N GLU A 280 -5.14 -1.20 -22.09
CA GLU A 280 -3.90 -0.40 -22.13
C GLU A 280 -4.28 1.08 -22.23
N THR A 281 -3.60 1.91 -21.44
CA THR A 281 -3.83 3.35 -21.43
C THR A 281 -3.05 3.98 -22.58
N ARG A 282 -3.78 4.48 -23.58
CA ARG A 282 -3.23 5.28 -24.68
C ARG A 282 -3.16 6.78 -24.37
N ALA A 283 -3.47 7.17 -23.13
CA ALA A 283 -3.57 8.57 -22.72
C ALA A 283 -2.21 9.30 -22.79
N GLY A 284 -2.28 10.59 -23.13
CA GLY A 284 -1.12 11.47 -23.18
C GLY A 284 -0.48 11.74 -21.82
N LYS A 285 0.48 12.68 -21.78
CA LYS A 285 1.15 13.08 -20.54
C LYS A 285 0.12 13.59 -19.52
N LEU A 286 0.16 13.04 -18.30
CA LEU A 286 -0.69 13.49 -17.18
C LEU A 286 -0.44 14.96 -16.86
N LYS A 287 -1.50 15.66 -16.48
CA LYS A 287 -1.48 17.04 -16.01
C LYS A 287 -2.25 17.18 -14.70
N ILE A 288 -2.09 18.33 -14.05
CA ILE A 288 -2.78 18.59 -12.78
C ILE A 288 -4.30 18.64 -12.96
N GLU A 289 -4.78 19.04 -14.14
CA GLU A 289 -6.21 19.10 -14.46
C GLU A 289 -6.87 17.72 -14.58
N ASP A 290 -6.09 16.64 -14.69
CA ASP A 290 -6.60 15.27 -14.66
C ASP A 290 -7.00 14.83 -13.23
N PHE A 291 -6.69 15.67 -12.23
CA PHE A 291 -6.96 15.44 -10.82
C PHE A 291 -7.90 16.50 -10.24
N GLU A 292 -8.85 16.06 -9.43
CA GLU A 292 -9.65 16.89 -8.53
C GLU A 292 -8.93 16.97 -7.18
N LEU A 293 -8.63 18.18 -6.70
CA LEU A 293 -7.97 18.40 -5.42
C LEU A 293 -9.00 18.39 -4.29
N LEU A 294 -8.83 17.52 -3.29
CA LEU A 294 -9.85 17.28 -2.26
C LEU A 294 -9.51 17.89 -0.90
N LYS A 295 -8.33 17.58 -0.35
CA LYS A 295 -7.88 18.08 0.96
C LYS A 295 -6.37 18.22 1.01
N VAL A 296 -5.88 19.17 1.81
CA VAL A 296 -4.47 19.20 2.21
C VAL A 296 -4.28 18.21 3.36
N VAL A 297 -3.31 17.30 3.24
CA VAL A 297 -3.07 16.24 4.23
C VAL A 297 -1.69 16.31 4.87
N GLY A 298 -0.80 17.16 4.34
CA GLY A 298 0.50 17.41 4.95
C GLY A 298 1.22 18.59 4.31
N LYS A 299 2.14 19.17 5.07
CA LYS A 299 3.01 20.27 4.62
C LYS A 299 4.39 20.05 5.21
N GLY A 300 5.42 20.18 4.37
CA GLY A 300 6.81 20.04 4.77
C GLY A 300 7.71 21.06 4.10
N SER A 301 9.01 20.97 4.39
CA SER A 301 10.06 21.82 3.81
C SER A 301 10.10 21.75 2.28
N PHE A 302 9.76 20.59 1.71
CA PHE A 302 9.80 20.33 0.26
C PHE A 302 8.49 20.65 -0.46
N GLY A 303 7.39 20.90 0.25
CA GLY A 303 6.13 21.30 -0.37
C GLY A 303 4.87 20.82 0.35
N LYS A 304 3.80 20.66 -0.42
CA LYS A 304 2.45 20.35 0.06
C LYS A 304 2.04 18.96 -0.43
N VAL A 305 1.38 18.20 0.42
CA VAL A 305 0.76 16.92 0.07
C VAL A 305 -0.76 17.07 0.13
N MET A 306 -1.42 16.70 -0.95
CA MET A 306 -2.87 16.81 -1.10
C MET A 306 -3.49 15.45 -1.39
N GLN A 307 -4.64 15.16 -0.78
CA GLN A 307 -5.52 14.11 -1.23
C GLN A 307 -6.18 14.56 -2.55
N VAL A 308 -6.10 13.72 -3.58
CA VAL A 308 -6.64 14.02 -4.91
C VAL A 308 -7.45 12.85 -5.46
N ARG A 309 -8.40 13.14 -6.35
CA ARG A 309 -9.14 12.14 -7.12
C ARG A 309 -8.78 12.23 -8.60
N LYS A 310 -8.30 11.14 -9.20
CA LYS A 310 -8.05 11.07 -10.65
C LYS A 310 -9.38 10.95 -11.39
N LYS A 311 -9.67 11.82 -12.37
CA LYS A 311 -11.02 12.00 -12.94
C LYS A 311 -11.55 10.81 -13.75
N ASP A 312 -10.68 10.10 -14.46
CA ASP A 312 -11.06 8.98 -15.34
C ASP A 312 -11.32 7.67 -14.57
N THR A 313 -10.61 7.44 -13.46
CA THR A 313 -10.73 6.24 -12.61
C THR A 313 -11.46 6.49 -11.30
N ASN A 314 -11.70 7.75 -10.92
CA ASN A 314 -12.25 8.18 -9.64
C ASN A 314 -11.46 7.64 -8.42
N ARG A 315 -10.17 7.34 -8.60
CA ARG A 315 -9.31 6.82 -7.53
C ARG A 315 -8.64 7.91 -6.71
N ILE A 316 -8.49 7.63 -5.43
CA ILE A 316 -7.91 8.54 -4.44
C ILE A 316 -6.40 8.29 -4.33
N TYR A 317 -5.64 9.37 -4.38
CA TYR A 317 -4.19 9.36 -4.31
C TYR A 317 -3.68 10.48 -3.38
N ALA A 318 -2.43 10.35 -2.95
CA ALA A 318 -1.68 11.44 -2.33
C ALA A 318 -0.81 12.10 -3.40
N LEU A 319 -0.98 13.39 -3.64
CA LEU A 319 -0.20 14.17 -4.59
C LEU A 319 0.75 15.11 -3.84
N LYS A 320 2.05 14.81 -3.92
CA LYS A 320 3.13 15.65 -3.37
C LYS A 320 3.61 16.60 -4.45
N THR A 321 3.56 17.90 -4.18
CA THR A 321 3.98 18.96 -5.09
C THR A 321 5.29 19.57 -4.64
N ILE A 322 6.29 19.65 -5.53
CA ILE A 322 7.61 20.24 -5.27
C ILE A 322 7.91 21.31 -6.32
N ARG A 323 8.45 22.47 -5.90
CA ARG A 323 8.77 23.58 -6.80
C ARG A 323 10.12 23.37 -7.48
N LYS A 324 10.17 23.43 -8.81
CA LYS A 324 11.41 23.26 -9.59
C LYS A 324 12.48 24.28 -9.23
N ALA A 325 12.09 25.54 -9.05
CA ALA A 325 13.01 26.61 -8.68
C ALA A 325 13.76 26.31 -7.37
N HIS A 326 13.08 25.67 -6.39
CA HIS A 326 13.67 25.29 -5.11
C HIS A 326 14.66 24.13 -5.25
N ILE A 327 14.36 23.16 -6.11
CA ILE A 327 15.26 22.04 -6.41
C ILE A 327 16.53 22.54 -7.09
N ILE A 328 16.39 23.46 -8.07
CA ILE A 328 17.55 24.03 -8.77
C ILE A 328 18.42 24.84 -7.81
N SER A 329 17.83 25.70 -6.97
CA SER A 329 18.62 26.54 -6.06
C SER A 329 19.41 25.73 -5.04
N ARG A 330 18.99 24.49 -4.75
CA ARG A 330 19.71 23.54 -3.89
C ARG A 330 20.61 22.57 -4.65
N SER A 331 20.65 22.64 -5.98
CA SER A 331 21.38 21.69 -6.83
C SER A 331 20.94 20.22 -6.65
N GLU A 332 19.65 20.00 -6.39
CA GLU A 332 19.06 18.68 -6.07
C GLU A 332 18.37 18.00 -7.26
N VAL A 333 18.58 18.48 -8.49
CA VAL A 333 17.86 17.97 -9.67
C VAL A 333 18.16 16.49 -9.94
N ALA A 334 19.45 16.13 -9.96
CA ALA A 334 19.87 14.74 -10.18
C ALA A 334 19.32 13.80 -9.08
N HIS A 335 19.34 14.28 -7.84
CA HIS A 335 18.80 13.55 -6.69
C HIS A 335 17.29 13.34 -6.80
N THR A 336 16.52 14.36 -7.20
CA THR A 336 15.07 14.24 -7.39
C THR A 336 14.70 13.25 -8.52
N LEU A 337 15.45 13.26 -9.63
CA LEU A 337 15.24 12.32 -10.73
C LEU A 337 15.58 10.88 -10.33
N ALA A 338 16.65 10.70 -9.58
CA ALA A 338 17.04 9.41 -9.04
C ALA A 338 16.03 8.92 -7.99
N GLU A 339 15.50 9.78 -7.11
CA GLU A 339 14.45 9.44 -6.12
C GLU A 339 13.22 8.89 -6.84
N ARG A 340 12.74 9.62 -7.84
CA ARG A 340 11.66 9.15 -8.73
C ARG A 340 11.97 7.80 -9.37
N SER A 341 13.22 7.56 -9.76
CA SER A 341 13.67 6.32 -10.41
C SER A 341 13.64 5.12 -9.49
N VAL A 342 14.06 5.31 -8.23
CA VAL A 342 14.03 4.25 -7.23
C VAL A 342 12.59 3.98 -6.78
N LEU A 343 11.80 5.02 -6.50
CA LEU A 343 10.39 4.87 -6.11
C LEU A 343 9.54 4.15 -7.17
N ALA A 344 9.86 4.36 -8.45
CA ALA A 344 9.25 3.63 -9.56
C ALA A 344 9.54 2.12 -9.53
N GLN A 345 10.70 1.70 -9.02
CA GLN A 345 11.15 0.30 -9.02
C GLN A 345 10.77 -0.45 -7.75
N ILE A 346 10.62 0.25 -6.61
CA ILE A 346 10.33 -0.38 -5.32
C ILE A 346 9.02 -1.18 -5.36
N ASN A 347 9.12 -2.43 -4.89
CA ASN A 347 8.01 -3.34 -4.68
C ASN A 347 8.08 -3.95 -3.29
N ASN A 348 7.65 -3.18 -2.29
CA ASN A 348 7.61 -3.61 -0.90
C ASN A 348 6.24 -3.25 -0.28
N PRO A 349 5.58 -4.17 0.43
CA PRO A 349 4.27 -3.92 1.04
C PRO A 349 4.29 -2.81 2.09
N PHE A 350 5.44 -2.52 2.68
CA PHE A 350 5.62 -1.56 3.78
C PHE A 350 6.19 -0.21 3.33
N ILE A 351 6.26 0.03 2.01
CA ILE A 351 6.64 1.33 1.44
C ILE A 351 5.46 1.88 0.64
N VAL A 352 5.18 3.18 0.75
CA VAL A 352 4.15 3.85 -0.05
C VAL A 352 4.55 3.83 -1.54
N PRO A 353 3.78 3.15 -2.43
CA PRO A 353 4.17 3.04 -3.83
C PRO A 353 3.91 4.33 -4.61
N LEU A 354 4.84 4.67 -5.51
CA LEU A 354 4.64 5.66 -6.56
C LEU A 354 3.75 5.08 -7.67
N LYS A 355 2.68 5.81 -7.99
CA LYS A 355 1.72 5.48 -9.05
C LYS A 355 2.09 6.20 -10.34
N PHE A 356 2.25 7.52 -10.24
CA PHE A 356 2.59 8.39 -11.37
C PHE A 356 3.54 9.49 -10.93
N SER A 357 4.28 10.05 -11.88
CA SER A 357 4.88 11.37 -11.69
C SER A 357 4.73 12.20 -12.95
N PHE A 358 4.49 13.50 -12.79
CA PHE A 358 4.34 14.42 -13.92
C PHE A 358 4.80 15.83 -13.51
N GLN A 359 4.84 16.75 -14.46
CA GLN A 359 5.40 18.08 -14.20
C GLN A 359 4.61 19.16 -14.94
N SER A 360 4.53 20.34 -14.33
CA SER A 360 4.18 21.60 -14.98
C SER A 360 5.46 22.39 -15.30
N PRO A 361 5.38 23.57 -15.91
CA PRO A 361 6.55 24.45 -16.05
C PRO A 361 7.19 24.81 -14.70
N GLU A 362 6.44 24.91 -13.61
CA GLU A 362 6.94 25.40 -12.31
C GLU A 362 7.18 24.30 -11.28
N LYS A 363 6.51 23.15 -11.44
CA LYS A 363 6.40 22.13 -10.40
C LYS A 363 6.62 20.71 -10.91
N LEU A 364 7.03 19.86 -9.96
CA LEU A 364 7.05 18.42 -10.08
C LEU A 364 5.96 17.84 -9.17
N TYR A 365 5.28 16.80 -9.65
CA TYR A 365 4.20 16.13 -8.95
C TYR A 365 4.51 14.64 -8.83
N PHE A 366 4.50 14.14 -7.59
CA PHE A 366 4.52 12.72 -7.28
C PHE A 366 3.12 12.29 -6.86
N VAL A 367 2.54 11.31 -7.55
CA VAL A 367 1.25 10.72 -7.21
C VAL A 367 1.49 9.36 -6.58
N LEU A 368 1.26 9.30 -5.28
CA LEU A 368 1.51 8.17 -4.39
C LEU A 368 0.17 7.50 -4.00
N ALA A 369 0.21 6.25 -3.56
CA ALA A 369 -0.96 5.66 -2.92
C ALA A 369 -1.36 6.47 -1.67
N PHE A 370 -2.66 6.71 -1.50
CA PHE A 370 -3.18 7.38 -0.31
C PHE A 370 -3.33 6.37 0.83
N VAL A 371 -2.71 6.66 1.98
CA VAL A 371 -2.74 5.82 3.19
C VAL A 371 -3.41 6.62 4.30
N ASN A 372 -4.54 6.13 4.81
CA ASN A 372 -5.49 6.93 5.61
C ASN A 372 -5.62 6.52 7.09
N GLY A 373 -4.77 5.61 7.57
CA GLY A 373 -4.74 5.26 8.99
C GLY A 373 -3.97 6.27 9.86
N GLY A 374 -3.36 7.30 9.26
CA GLY A 374 -2.64 8.37 9.96
C GLY A 374 -1.19 8.03 10.27
N GLU A 375 -0.47 8.99 10.86
CA GLU A 375 0.94 8.87 11.24
C GLU A 375 1.11 8.00 12.50
N LEU A 376 2.18 7.22 12.56
CA LEU A 376 2.55 6.43 13.73
C LEU A 376 2.74 7.34 14.95
N PHE A 377 3.29 8.53 14.74
CA PHE A 377 3.45 9.57 15.76
C PHE A 377 2.14 9.85 16.52
N TYR A 378 1.05 10.09 15.81
CA TYR A 378 -0.27 10.37 16.40
C TYR A 378 -0.74 9.22 17.30
N HIS A 379 -0.57 7.97 16.84
CA HIS A 379 -0.99 6.78 17.60
C HIS A 379 -0.09 6.55 18.82
N LEU A 380 1.22 6.76 18.68
CA LEU A 380 2.17 6.63 19.78
C LEU A 380 1.92 7.69 20.86
N GLN A 381 1.69 8.95 20.47
CA GLN A 381 1.37 10.03 21.38
C GLN A 381 0.07 9.75 22.16
N LYS A 382 -0.95 9.20 21.49
CA LYS A 382 -2.24 8.87 22.09
C LYS A 382 -2.16 7.71 23.09
N GLU A 383 -1.35 6.70 22.80
CA GLU A 383 -1.21 5.51 23.65
C GLU A 383 -0.04 5.61 24.64
N HIS A 384 0.75 6.68 24.55
CA HIS A 384 2.01 6.95 25.27
C HIS A 384 3.14 5.95 25.00
N ARG A 385 2.83 4.67 24.79
CA ARG A 385 3.76 3.61 24.35
C ARG A 385 2.96 2.47 23.72
N PHE A 386 3.61 1.65 22.92
CA PHE A 386 3.04 0.41 22.43
C PHE A 386 3.42 -0.79 23.29
N ASP A 387 2.60 -1.82 23.25
CA ASP A 387 2.97 -3.11 23.81
C ASP A 387 4.11 -3.75 22.99
N VAL A 388 4.82 -4.68 23.62
CA VAL A 388 6.00 -5.33 23.05
C VAL A 388 5.68 -6.05 21.73
N ASN A 389 4.51 -6.68 21.59
CA ASN A 389 4.18 -7.43 20.40
C ASN A 389 3.88 -6.50 19.23
N ARG A 390 3.18 -5.40 19.47
CA ARG A 390 2.95 -4.34 18.48
C ARG A 390 4.26 -3.67 18.05
N ALA A 391 5.10 -3.28 19.00
CA ALA A 391 6.42 -2.71 18.71
C ALA A 391 7.29 -3.69 17.90
N ARG A 392 7.34 -4.98 18.28
CA ARG A 392 8.05 -6.03 17.53
C ARG A 392 7.54 -6.14 16.10
N PHE A 393 6.22 -6.16 15.93
CA PHE A 393 5.59 -6.30 14.63
C PHE A 393 5.95 -5.12 13.71
N TYR A 394 5.79 -3.90 14.20
CA TYR A 394 6.15 -2.67 13.49
C TYR A 394 7.63 -2.58 13.16
N THR A 395 8.53 -2.90 14.10
CA THR A 395 9.97 -2.96 13.83
C THR A 395 10.30 -4.01 12.77
N ALA A 396 9.61 -5.15 12.74
CA ALA A 396 9.83 -6.17 11.71
C ALA A 396 9.40 -5.71 10.31
N GLU A 397 8.27 -4.99 10.20
CA GLU A 397 7.82 -4.41 8.92
C GLU A 397 8.78 -3.33 8.42
N LEU A 398 9.22 -2.44 9.31
CA LEU A 398 10.21 -1.40 9.01
C LEU A 398 11.56 -1.98 8.61
N LEU A 399 12.02 -3.05 9.27
CA LEU A 399 13.24 -3.76 8.89
C LEU A 399 13.15 -4.29 7.45
N CYS A 400 11.99 -4.83 7.06
CA CYS A 400 11.77 -5.29 5.68
C CYS A 400 11.71 -4.12 4.67
N ALA A 401 11.20 -2.96 5.06
CA ALA A 401 11.21 -1.76 4.22
C ALA A 401 12.64 -1.25 4.00
N LEU A 402 13.42 -1.09 5.08
CA LEU A 402 14.80 -0.62 5.04
C LEU A 402 15.71 -1.58 4.27
N GLU A 403 15.60 -2.89 4.51
CA GLU A 403 16.33 -3.91 3.74
C GLU A 403 16.06 -3.78 2.23
N CYS A 404 14.81 -3.53 1.83
CA CYS A 404 14.47 -3.32 0.44
C CYS A 404 15.16 -2.07 -0.13
N LEU A 405 15.17 -0.95 0.61
CA LEU A 405 15.85 0.28 0.18
C LEU A 405 17.35 0.08 0.06
N HIS A 406 17.97 -0.55 1.05
CA HIS A 406 19.40 -0.86 1.03
C HIS A 406 19.76 -1.77 -0.15
N GLY A 407 18.89 -2.71 -0.53
CA GLY A 407 19.02 -3.52 -1.73
C GLY A 407 19.01 -2.73 -3.04
N PHE A 408 18.39 -1.54 -3.06
CA PHE A 408 18.45 -0.58 -4.15
C PHE A 408 19.57 0.47 -3.98
N SER A 409 20.54 0.24 -3.08
CA SER A 409 21.60 1.21 -2.76
C SER A 409 21.07 2.56 -2.27
N VAL A 410 19.97 2.54 -1.52
CA VAL A 410 19.33 3.72 -0.94
C VAL A 410 19.43 3.71 0.57
N ILE A 411 19.98 4.77 1.16
CA ILE A 411 19.97 5.03 2.60
C ILE A 411 18.80 5.98 2.91
N TYR A 412 17.94 5.64 3.87
CA TYR A 412 16.71 6.38 4.12
C TYR A 412 16.93 7.66 4.94
N ARG A 413 17.72 7.58 6.02
CA ARG A 413 18.23 8.70 6.86
C ARG A 413 17.22 9.53 7.65
N ASP A 414 15.91 9.35 7.47
CA ASP A 414 14.88 10.13 8.18
C ASP A 414 13.79 9.22 8.78
N LEU A 415 14.20 8.10 9.37
CA LEU A 415 13.29 7.19 10.05
C LEU A 415 12.83 7.79 11.38
N LYS A 416 11.55 8.16 11.44
CA LYS A 416 10.86 8.72 12.60
C LYS A 416 9.35 8.45 12.52
N PRO A 417 8.60 8.51 13.65
CA PRO A 417 7.18 8.19 13.69
C PRO A 417 6.30 9.01 12.73
N GLU A 418 6.70 10.25 12.39
CA GLU A 418 5.97 11.15 11.49
C GLU A 418 6.03 10.70 10.03
N ASN A 419 7.11 10.02 9.63
CA ASN A 419 7.29 9.52 8.26
C ASN A 419 6.76 8.09 8.08
N ILE A 420 6.10 7.55 9.11
CA ILE A 420 5.55 6.19 9.11
C ILE A 420 4.04 6.30 9.19
N LEU A 421 3.35 5.90 8.12
CA LEU A 421 1.89 5.86 8.11
C LEU A 421 1.41 4.46 8.49
N LEU A 422 0.20 4.38 9.05
CA LEU A 422 -0.55 3.13 9.16
C LEU A 422 -1.62 3.10 8.07
N ASP A 423 -1.79 1.95 7.41
CA ASP A 423 -2.97 1.73 6.58
C ASP A 423 -4.20 1.33 7.41
N TYR A 424 -5.36 1.26 6.77
CA TYR A 424 -6.62 0.91 7.43
C TYR A 424 -6.63 -0.49 8.10
N GLN A 425 -5.72 -1.40 7.70
CA GLN A 425 -5.54 -2.70 8.35
C GLN A 425 -4.58 -2.62 9.54
N GLY A 426 -3.83 -1.52 9.67
CA GLY A 426 -2.86 -1.31 10.73
C GLY A 426 -1.43 -1.73 10.38
N HIS A 427 -1.15 -2.03 9.11
CA HIS A 427 0.23 -2.25 8.65
C HIS A 427 0.94 -0.94 8.40
N ILE A 428 2.26 -0.95 8.54
CA ILE A 428 3.10 0.20 8.26
C ILE A 428 3.20 0.47 6.75
N ALA A 429 3.24 1.74 6.40
CA ALA A 429 3.67 2.25 5.11
C ALA A 429 4.64 3.42 5.31
N LEU A 430 5.93 3.16 5.06
CA LEU A 430 6.99 4.17 5.07
C LEU A 430 6.78 5.16 3.92
N CYS A 431 6.79 6.45 4.24
CA CYS A 431 6.60 7.53 3.28
C CYS A 431 7.79 8.51 3.30
N ASP A 432 7.68 9.63 2.58
CA ASP A 432 8.66 10.71 2.45
C ASP A 432 10.15 10.32 2.23
N PHE A 433 10.60 10.36 0.98
CA PHE A 433 11.96 10.00 0.57
C PHE A 433 12.87 11.22 0.32
N GLY A 434 12.43 12.42 0.74
CA GLY A 434 13.14 13.67 0.43
C GLY A 434 14.54 13.79 1.04
N LEU A 435 14.85 13.00 2.07
CA LEU A 435 16.19 12.95 2.68
C LEU A 435 16.95 11.67 2.35
N CYS A 436 16.48 10.82 1.45
CA CYS A 436 17.22 9.62 1.06
C CYS A 436 18.58 9.95 0.42
N LYS A 437 19.55 9.06 0.53
CA LYS A 437 20.79 9.10 -0.26
C LYS A 437 20.78 7.91 -1.20
N LEU A 438 21.03 8.16 -2.49
CA LEU A 438 20.91 7.17 -3.57
C LEU A 438 22.31 6.81 -4.07
N ASP A 439 22.40 5.68 -4.79
CA ASP A 439 23.63 5.13 -5.38
C ASP A 439 24.75 4.94 -4.35
N MET A 440 24.38 4.58 -3.12
CA MET A 440 25.30 4.29 -2.02
C MET A 440 25.63 2.80 -2.01
N LYS A 441 26.74 2.41 -2.67
CA LYS A 441 27.25 1.03 -2.62
C LYS A 441 27.87 0.75 -1.25
N ASP A 442 28.18 -0.51 -0.97
CA ASP A 442 28.64 -0.94 0.36
C ASP A 442 29.92 -0.23 0.82
N GLU A 443 30.82 0.07 -0.11
CA GLU A 443 32.09 0.80 0.14
C GLU A 443 31.91 2.32 0.24
N ASP A 444 30.76 2.84 -0.22
CA ASP A 444 30.54 4.28 -0.33
C ASP A 444 30.19 4.89 1.03
N ARG A 445 30.76 6.07 1.28
CA ARG A 445 30.43 6.91 2.45
C ARG A 445 29.96 8.28 2.02
N THR A 446 29.01 8.83 2.77
CA THR A 446 28.51 10.20 2.58
C THR A 446 28.72 11.01 3.84
N ASN A 447 28.87 12.33 3.68
CA ASN A 447 29.17 13.27 4.77
C ASN A 447 28.04 14.31 5.00
N THR A 448 26.90 14.16 4.31
CA THR A 448 25.78 15.10 4.44
C THR A 448 25.16 15.00 5.83
N PHE A 449 25.19 16.08 6.60
CA PHE A 449 24.51 16.17 7.88
C PHE A 449 23.01 16.46 7.68
N CYS A 450 22.14 15.50 8.03
CA CYS A 450 20.69 15.59 7.89
C CYS A 450 19.97 14.62 8.84
N GLY A 451 18.66 14.80 9.02
CA GLY A 451 17.81 13.99 9.91
C GLY A 451 17.29 14.79 11.11
N THR A 452 16.33 14.23 11.83
CA THR A 452 15.83 14.82 13.08
C THR A 452 16.82 14.57 14.22
N PRO A 453 17.19 15.59 15.02
CA PRO A 453 18.23 15.51 16.06
C PRO A 453 18.16 14.29 17.00
N GLU A 454 16.97 13.91 17.45
CA GLU A 454 16.75 12.79 18.39
C GLU A 454 16.99 11.39 17.79
N TYR A 455 17.05 11.27 16.46
CA TYR A 455 17.33 10.03 15.73
C TYR A 455 18.74 9.96 15.14
N LEU A 456 19.56 11.01 15.27
CA LEU A 456 20.87 11.05 14.65
C LEU A 456 21.81 10.00 15.22
N ALA A 457 22.50 9.28 14.33
CA ALA A 457 23.55 8.35 14.70
C ALA A 457 24.84 9.10 15.12
N PRO A 458 25.65 8.56 16.04
CA PRO A 458 26.83 9.25 16.58
C PRO A 458 27.87 9.59 15.49
N GLU A 459 28.03 8.75 14.47
CA GLU A 459 28.95 8.98 13.36
C GLU A 459 28.57 10.19 12.48
N LEU A 460 27.28 10.54 12.40
CA LEU A 460 26.84 11.79 11.74
C LEU A 460 27.28 13.01 12.54
N LEU A 461 27.13 12.98 13.87
CA LEU A 461 27.54 14.05 14.78
C LEU A 461 29.06 14.26 14.78
N MET A 462 29.83 13.18 14.63
CA MET A 462 31.30 13.22 14.56
C MET A 462 31.85 13.61 13.18
N GLY A 463 31.01 13.65 12.13
CA GLY A 463 31.44 13.97 10.78
C GLY A 463 32.39 12.94 10.14
N LYS A 464 32.38 11.68 10.60
CA LYS A 464 33.32 10.62 10.16
C LYS A 464 32.94 9.95 8.83
N GLY A 465 31.92 10.46 8.16
CA GLY A 465 31.27 9.82 7.02
C GLY A 465 30.55 8.53 7.42
N TYR A 466 29.45 8.24 6.74
CA TYR A 466 28.56 7.14 7.12
C TYR A 466 28.00 6.41 5.90
N ASN A 467 27.53 5.18 6.15
CA ASN A 467 26.90 4.29 5.17
C ASN A 467 25.48 3.90 5.67
N LYS A 468 24.91 2.83 5.10
CA LYS A 468 23.56 2.35 5.40
C LYS A 468 23.30 1.95 6.86
N THR A 469 24.34 1.72 7.67
CA THR A 469 24.24 1.33 9.09
C THR A 469 23.58 2.39 9.99
N VAL A 470 23.50 3.65 9.53
CA VAL A 470 22.79 4.72 10.24
C VAL A 470 21.29 4.45 10.34
N ASP A 471 20.71 3.74 9.36
CA ASP A 471 19.30 3.36 9.39
C ASP A 471 19.02 2.26 10.44
N TRP A 472 20.03 1.46 10.80
CA TRP A 472 19.92 0.48 11.89
C TRP A 472 19.96 1.13 13.27
N TRP A 473 20.75 2.20 13.41
CA TRP A 473 20.71 3.05 14.60
C TRP A 473 19.32 3.68 14.77
N THR A 474 18.78 4.31 13.72
CA THR A 474 17.47 4.97 13.79
C THR A 474 16.33 3.97 14.03
N LEU A 475 16.42 2.75 13.48
CA LEU A 475 15.50 1.65 13.80
C LEU A 475 15.54 1.28 15.30
N GLY A 476 16.73 1.28 15.91
CA GLY A 476 16.91 1.08 17.35
C GLY A 476 16.31 2.20 18.19
N VAL A 477 16.53 3.46 17.79
CA VAL A 477 15.94 4.64 18.46
C VAL A 477 14.42 4.56 18.44
N LEU A 478 13.84 4.27 17.28
CA LEU A 478 12.39 4.15 17.11
C LEU A 478 11.79 2.98 17.89
N LEU A 479 12.47 1.81 17.93
CA LEU A 479 12.02 0.69 18.77
C LEU A 479 12.04 1.07 20.26
N TYR A 480 13.07 1.78 20.71
CA TYR A 480 13.14 2.26 22.09
C TYR A 480 11.98 3.20 22.41
N GLU A 481 11.71 4.16 21.52
CA GLU A 481 10.62 5.12 21.68
C GLU A 481 9.25 4.43 21.68
N MET A 482 8.98 3.48 20.77
CA MET A 482 7.74 2.72 20.78
C MET A 482 7.51 1.97 22.11
N LEU A 483 8.58 1.47 22.75
CA LEU A 483 8.49 0.71 24.00
C LEU A 483 8.39 1.59 25.25
N THR A 484 8.93 2.81 25.21
CA THR A 484 9.11 3.66 26.40
C THR A 484 8.36 4.99 26.35
N GLY A 485 7.95 5.42 25.16
CA GLY A 485 7.26 6.67 24.87
C GLY A 485 8.15 7.86 24.52
N LEU A 486 9.47 7.75 24.67
CA LEU A 486 10.42 8.82 24.36
C LEU A 486 11.71 8.25 23.74
N PRO A 487 12.42 9.00 22.88
CA PRO A 487 13.74 8.60 22.39
C PRO A 487 14.75 8.39 23.54
N PRO A 488 15.73 7.48 23.40
CA PRO A 488 16.62 7.07 24.49
C PRO A 488 17.51 8.19 25.03
N PHE A 489 17.87 9.16 24.19
CA PHE A 489 18.79 10.25 24.53
C PHE A 489 18.12 11.63 24.50
N TYR A 490 16.78 11.66 24.56
CA TYR A 490 16.02 12.90 24.45
C TYR A 490 16.44 13.93 25.51
N ASP A 491 16.53 15.18 25.08
CA ASP A 491 16.72 16.35 25.92
C ASP A 491 16.13 17.58 25.21
N GLU A 492 15.57 18.52 25.97
CA GLU A 492 15.07 19.78 25.41
C GLU A 492 16.22 20.61 24.81
N ASN A 493 17.43 20.51 25.38
CA ASN A 493 18.62 21.15 24.84
C ASN A 493 19.32 20.24 23.82
N THR A 494 19.34 20.67 22.56
CA THR A 494 19.94 19.92 21.46
C THR A 494 21.42 19.59 21.68
N ASN A 495 22.20 20.47 22.31
CA ASN A 495 23.61 20.21 22.58
C ASN A 495 23.79 19.13 23.66
N GLU A 496 22.93 19.14 24.69
CA GLU A 496 22.93 18.07 25.69
C GLU A 496 22.48 16.75 25.06
N MET A 497 21.44 16.74 24.23
CA MET A 497 21.03 15.57 23.48
C MET A 497 22.18 15.01 22.63
N TYR A 498 22.95 15.85 21.92
CA TYR A 498 24.14 15.40 21.20
C TYR A 498 25.20 14.82 22.12
N ARG A 499 25.47 15.43 23.28
CA ARG A 499 26.38 14.88 24.30
C ARG A 499 25.91 13.51 24.78
N LYS A 500 24.60 13.34 25.02
CA LYS A 500 23.99 12.07 25.44
C LYS A 500 24.12 10.99 24.37
N ILE A 501 23.79 11.31 23.11
CA ILE A 501 23.99 10.41 21.96
C ILE A 501 25.44 9.93 21.90
N LEU A 502 26.41 10.81 22.10
CA LEU A 502 27.83 10.48 22.00
C LEU A 502 28.39 9.69 23.20
N SER A 503 27.81 9.82 24.41
CA SER A 503 28.48 9.35 25.63
C SER A 503 27.61 8.68 26.70
N GLU A 504 26.30 8.94 26.75
CA GLU A 504 25.45 8.46 27.84
C GLU A 504 25.08 6.97 27.67
N PRO A 505 25.12 6.13 28.72
CA PRO A 505 24.66 4.75 28.61
C PRO A 505 23.15 4.67 28.34
N LEU A 506 22.70 3.57 27.74
CA LEU A 506 21.28 3.30 27.59
C LEU A 506 20.67 2.97 28.95
N HIS A 507 19.56 3.63 29.26
CA HIS A 507 18.75 3.34 30.44
C HIS A 507 17.52 2.54 30.04
N PHE A 508 17.18 1.51 30.81
CA PHE A 508 16.00 0.68 30.54
C PHE A 508 15.13 0.59 31.79
N SER A 509 13.83 0.84 31.62
CA SER A 509 12.84 0.50 32.63
C SER A 509 12.55 -1.01 32.66
N ASP A 510 11.84 -1.46 33.68
CA ASP A 510 11.41 -2.86 33.81
C ASP A 510 10.36 -3.28 32.75
N ILE A 511 9.77 -2.30 32.06
CA ILE A 511 8.79 -2.51 30.99
C ILE A 511 9.45 -3.13 29.75
N VAL A 512 10.74 -2.87 29.53
CA VAL A 512 11.47 -3.38 28.36
C VAL A 512 11.92 -4.83 28.62
N PRO A 513 11.49 -5.83 27.84
CA PRO A 513 11.84 -7.22 28.10
C PRO A 513 13.31 -7.51 27.76
N PRO A 514 13.94 -8.56 28.36
CA PRO A 514 15.36 -8.85 28.17
C PRO A 514 15.80 -8.97 26.70
N ALA A 515 15.01 -9.65 25.87
CA ALA A 515 15.31 -9.79 24.44
C ALA A 515 15.25 -8.46 23.67
N ALA A 516 14.41 -7.51 24.09
CA ALA A 516 14.38 -6.17 23.52
C ALA A 516 15.58 -5.33 24.00
N LYS A 517 15.94 -5.42 25.29
CA LYS A 517 17.15 -4.76 25.81
C LYS A 517 18.40 -5.20 25.05
N ASP A 518 18.57 -6.50 24.85
CA ASP A 518 19.69 -7.08 24.08
C ASP A 518 19.72 -6.57 22.64
N LEU A 519 18.56 -6.54 21.95
CA LEU A 519 18.47 -6.00 20.59
C LEU A 519 18.85 -4.51 20.54
N LEU A 520 18.32 -3.71 21.48
CA LEU A 520 18.55 -2.27 21.54
C LEU A 520 20.01 -1.94 21.82
N ILE A 521 20.67 -2.67 22.74
CA ILE A 521 22.10 -2.50 23.01
C ILE A 521 22.93 -2.73 21.76
N LYS A 522 22.58 -3.75 20.95
CA LYS A 522 23.33 -4.10 19.75
C LYS A 522 23.04 -3.18 18.55
N LEU A 523 21.81 -2.70 18.38
CA LEU A 523 21.45 -1.72 17.35
C LEU A 523 21.97 -0.32 17.66
N LEU A 524 21.97 0.07 18.93
CA LEU A 524 22.46 1.36 19.41
C LEU A 524 23.94 1.29 19.84
N ASN A 525 24.71 0.41 19.21
CA ASN A 525 26.16 0.42 19.30
C ASN A 525 26.71 1.65 18.57
N ARG A 526 27.55 2.42 19.26
CA ARG A 526 28.11 3.67 18.74
C ARG A 526 29.17 3.44 17.67
N ASP A 527 29.81 2.29 17.69
CA ASP A 527 30.69 1.86 16.61
C ASP A 527 29.84 1.27 15.48
N PRO A 528 29.80 1.88 14.28
CA PRO A 528 29.00 1.38 13.17
C PRO A 528 29.43 0.00 12.66
N GLU A 529 30.70 -0.37 12.81
CA GLU A 529 31.24 -1.65 12.32
C GLU A 529 30.87 -2.81 13.27
N GLU A 530 30.71 -2.52 14.57
CA GLU A 530 30.27 -3.47 15.59
C GLU A 530 28.75 -3.41 15.85
N ARG A 531 28.03 -2.59 15.08
CA ARG A 531 26.58 -2.43 15.18
C ARG A 531 25.89 -3.62 14.54
N LEU A 532 24.84 -4.14 15.20
CA LEU A 532 24.05 -5.21 14.61
C LEU A 532 23.44 -4.76 13.27
N GLY A 533 23.65 -5.56 12.23
CA GLY A 533 23.28 -5.21 10.87
C GLY A 533 24.41 -4.60 10.03
N ALA A 534 25.62 -4.43 10.59
CA ALA A 534 26.82 -4.06 9.85
C ALA A 534 27.10 -5.04 8.71
N ASN A 535 26.98 -6.35 8.97
CA ASN A 535 27.12 -7.40 7.94
C ASN A 535 25.79 -7.75 7.24
N GLY A 536 24.78 -6.88 7.37
CA GLY A 536 23.49 -7.00 6.69
C GLY A 536 22.30 -7.31 7.60
N SER A 537 21.11 -7.06 7.07
CA SER A 537 19.82 -7.19 7.77
C SER A 537 19.54 -8.59 8.33
N ALA A 538 20.17 -9.64 7.77
CA ALA A 538 20.00 -11.02 8.23
C ALA A 538 20.40 -11.21 9.70
N GLU A 539 21.41 -10.47 10.19
CA GLU A 539 21.82 -10.50 11.60
C GLU A 539 20.68 -10.00 12.51
N ILE A 540 20.03 -8.91 12.12
CA ILE A 540 18.91 -8.32 12.86
C ILE A 540 17.72 -9.29 12.84
N LYS A 541 17.42 -9.90 11.67
CA LYS A 541 16.32 -10.86 11.52
C LYS A 541 16.49 -12.13 12.34
N ALA A 542 17.73 -12.57 12.56
CA ALA A 542 18.05 -13.75 13.36
C ALA A 542 17.96 -13.51 14.88
N HIS A 543 17.78 -12.25 15.31
CA HIS A 543 17.77 -11.91 16.72
C HIS A 543 16.59 -12.56 17.48
N PRO A 544 16.78 -13.09 18.71
CA PRO A 544 15.72 -13.73 19.50
C PRO A 544 14.47 -12.87 19.74
N PHE A 545 14.61 -11.56 19.68
CA PHE A 545 13.48 -10.63 19.75
C PHE A 545 12.43 -10.92 18.67
N PHE A 546 12.83 -11.40 17.48
CA PHE A 546 11.94 -11.71 16.37
C PHE A 546 11.56 -13.19 16.24
N HIS A 547 11.82 -14.04 17.26
CA HIS A 547 11.57 -15.49 17.18
C HIS A 547 10.14 -15.88 16.77
N ALA A 548 9.14 -15.02 17.03
CA ALA A 548 7.74 -15.25 16.70
C ALA A 548 7.34 -14.77 15.28
N ILE A 549 8.28 -14.20 14.51
CA ILE A 549 8.03 -13.62 13.19
C ILE A 549 8.48 -14.59 12.10
N ASP A 550 7.54 -14.99 11.25
CA ASP A 550 7.80 -15.62 9.96
C ASP A 550 7.90 -14.51 8.90
N TRP A 551 9.13 -14.20 8.50
CA TRP A 551 9.44 -13.13 7.55
C TRP A 551 8.70 -13.25 6.22
N ARG A 552 8.47 -14.48 5.74
CA ARG A 552 7.75 -14.72 4.49
C ARG A 552 6.26 -14.42 4.66
N LYS A 553 5.64 -14.84 5.77
CA LYS A 553 4.25 -14.48 6.09
C LYS A 553 4.10 -12.97 6.29
N LEU A 554 5.09 -12.31 6.91
CA LEU A 554 5.11 -10.87 7.10
C LEU A 554 5.09 -10.12 5.76
N LEU A 555 6.03 -10.42 4.85
CA LEU A 555 6.08 -9.83 3.51
C LEU A 555 4.83 -10.13 2.67
N GLN A 556 4.15 -11.24 2.92
CA GLN A 556 2.87 -11.58 2.28
C GLN A 556 1.65 -10.95 2.98
N ARG A 557 1.85 -10.10 4.00
CA ARG A 557 0.81 -9.47 4.83
C ARG A 557 -0.22 -10.50 5.36
N LYS A 558 0.28 -11.66 5.80
CA LYS A 558 -0.55 -12.74 6.35
C LYS A 558 -0.74 -12.68 7.87
N TYR A 559 -0.07 -11.73 8.53
CA TYR A 559 -0.35 -11.39 9.91
C TYR A 559 -1.51 -10.41 9.95
N GLU A 560 -2.46 -10.62 10.87
CA GLU A 560 -3.49 -9.64 11.17
C GLU A 560 -2.94 -8.68 12.25
N PRO A 561 -2.83 -7.37 11.96
CA PRO A 561 -2.37 -6.41 12.95
C PRO A 561 -3.34 -6.33 14.13
N THR A 562 -2.78 -6.23 15.34
CA THR A 562 -3.56 -6.13 16.59
C THR A 562 -4.30 -4.80 16.72
N PHE A 563 -3.75 -3.75 16.13
CA PHE A 563 -4.34 -2.43 16.07
C PHE A 563 -4.84 -2.14 14.66
N LYS A 564 -6.09 -1.69 14.54
CA LYS A 564 -6.68 -1.23 13.28
C LYS A 564 -7.15 0.21 13.45
N PRO A 565 -6.61 1.17 12.67
CA PRO A 565 -7.07 2.55 12.72
C PRO A 565 -8.56 2.66 12.40
N SER A 566 -9.24 3.62 13.04
CA SER A 566 -10.63 3.93 12.70
C SER A 566 -10.68 4.68 11.39
N VAL A 567 -11.11 4.00 10.32
CA VAL A 567 -11.25 4.55 8.98
C VAL A 567 -12.64 4.23 8.47
N ALA A 568 -13.40 5.27 8.11
CA ALA A 568 -14.72 5.11 7.52
C ALA A 568 -14.58 4.59 6.08
N ASP A 569 -13.92 5.33 5.20
CA ASP A 569 -13.76 4.99 3.79
C ASP A 569 -12.46 5.57 3.18
N ALA A 570 -12.27 5.40 1.87
CA ALA A 570 -11.07 5.83 1.16
C ALA A 570 -10.85 7.36 1.14
N LEU A 571 -11.90 8.15 1.39
CA LEU A 571 -11.81 9.61 1.47
C LEU A 571 -11.53 10.08 2.90
N ASP A 572 -11.64 9.21 3.89
CA ASP A 572 -11.53 9.57 5.30
C ASP A 572 -10.16 10.19 5.60
N THR A 573 -10.22 11.32 6.31
CA THR A 573 -9.03 12.06 6.76
C THR A 573 -9.07 12.34 8.26
N ILE A 574 -9.88 11.60 9.04
CA ILE A 574 -10.03 11.82 10.48
C ILE A 574 -8.72 11.62 11.27
N ASN A 575 -7.82 10.78 10.75
CA ASN A 575 -6.53 10.48 11.36
C ASN A 575 -5.40 11.43 10.90
N PHE A 576 -5.73 12.53 10.22
CA PHE A 576 -4.77 13.57 9.82
C PHE A 576 -4.94 14.84 10.66
N ASP A 577 -3.88 15.63 10.80
CA ASP A 577 -3.91 16.88 11.57
C ASP A 577 -5.03 17.83 11.03
N PRO A 578 -5.99 18.25 11.88
CA PRO A 578 -7.00 19.23 11.52
C PRO A 578 -6.45 20.55 10.99
N ASP A 579 -5.26 20.96 11.40
CA ASP A 579 -4.60 22.17 10.92
C ASP A 579 -4.36 22.09 9.40
N PHE A 580 -4.02 20.92 8.89
CA PHE A 580 -3.84 20.69 7.45
C PHE A 580 -5.17 20.50 6.75
N THR A 581 -6.06 19.65 7.27
CA THR A 581 -7.29 19.28 6.56
C THR A 581 -8.33 20.40 6.46
N ARG A 582 -8.17 21.49 7.23
CA ARG A 582 -8.97 22.72 7.12
C ARG A 582 -8.44 23.69 6.06
N GLU A 583 -7.20 23.53 5.60
CA GLU A 583 -6.64 24.36 4.53
C GLU A 583 -7.33 24.06 3.19
N ALA A 584 -7.58 25.10 2.40
CA ALA A 584 -8.18 24.96 1.08
C ALA A 584 -7.26 24.13 0.15
N PRO A 585 -7.78 23.07 -0.51
CA PRO A 585 -7.02 22.25 -1.45
C PRO A 585 -6.80 23.00 -2.76
N GLN A 586 -5.72 23.78 -2.83
CA GLN A 586 -5.36 24.51 -4.04
C GLN A 586 -3.91 24.24 -4.43
N ASP A 587 -3.69 24.00 -5.72
CA ASP A 587 -2.35 23.98 -6.29
C ASP A 587 -1.81 25.42 -6.36
N SER A 588 -1.04 25.80 -5.34
CA SER A 588 -0.65 27.19 -5.10
C SER A 588 0.11 27.80 -6.27
N TYR A 589 -0.30 28.99 -6.73
CA TYR A 589 0.42 29.73 -7.76
C TYR A 589 1.89 29.98 -7.34
N VAL A 590 2.81 29.93 -8.31
CA VAL A 590 4.23 30.22 -8.09
C VAL A 590 4.50 31.61 -8.66
N GLU A 591 4.70 32.58 -7.77
CA GLU A 591 5.14 33.92 -8.17
C GLU A 591 6.60 33.91 -8.60
N GLY A 592 6.94 34.69 -9.62
CA GLY A 592 8.30 34.87 -10.11
C GLY A 592 8.45 34.62 -11.62
N PRO A 593 9.66 34.85 -12.16
CA PRO A 593 9.94 34.62 -13.57
C PRO A 593 9.83 33.13 -13.90
N MET A 594 9.30 32.83 -15.09
CA MET A 594 9.28 31.47 -15.61
C MET A 594 10.70 30.93 -15.74
N LEU A 595 10.89 29.65 -15.41
CA LEU A 595 12.18 28.99 -15.57
C LEU A 595 12.56 28.94 -17.06
N SER A 596 13.83 29.22 -17.37
CA SER A 596 14.34 29.18 -18.74
C SER A 596 14.26 27.77 -19.33
N GLN A 597 14.24 27.65 -20.66
CA GLN A 597 14.19 26.34 -21.31
C GLN A 597 15.34 25.42 -20.89
N THR A 598 16.54 25.97 -20.67
CA THR A 598 17.69 25.21 -20.17
C THR A 598 17.44 24.66 -18.78
N MET A 599 16.82 25.42 -17.89
CA MET A 599 16.41 24.96 -16.55
C MET A 599 15.32 23.89 -16.64
N GLN A 600 14.35 24.04 -17.54
CA GLN A 600 13.30 23.05 -17.77
C GLN A 600 13.87 21.71 -18.24
N ASN A 601 14.84 21.75 -19.15
CA ASN A 601 15.44 20.55 -19.73
C ASN A 601 16.18 19.69 -18.70
N GLN A 602 16.57 20.24 -17.55
CA GLN A 602 17.20 19.46 -16.48
C GLN A 602 16.23 18.43 -15.85
N PHE A 603 14.92 18.59 -16.02
CA PHE A 603 13.89 17.68 -15.49
C PHE A 603 13.33 16.70 -16.54
N GLN A 604 14.03 16.52 -17.67
CA GLN A 604 13.66 15.49 -18.63
C GLN A 604 13.71 14.09 -17.98
N GLY A 605 12.76 13.23 -18.34
CA GLY A 605 12.62 11.91 -17.73
C GLY A 605 11.88 11.89 -16.37
N PHE A 606 11.45 13.04 -15.83
CA PHE A 606 10.66 13.06 -14.59
C PHE A 606 9.24 12.49 -14.78
N SER A 607 8.61 12.77 -15.93
CA SER A 607 7.26 12.30 -16.23
C SER A 607 7.27 10.78 -16.38
N TYR A 608 6.40 10.11 -15.63
CA TYR A 608 6.31 8.67 -15.50
C TYR A 608 4.85 8.26 -15.38
N ASN A 609 4.35 7.63 -16.44
CA ASN A 609 3.14 6.82 -16.41
C ASN A 609 3.66 5.38 -16.50
N ARG A 610 3.81 4.71 -15.34
CA ARG A 610 4.49 3.41 -15.20
C ARG A 610 4.16 2.45 -16.36
N PRO A 611 5.18 2.03 -17.16
CA PRO A 611 5.79 0.72 -16.92
C PRO A 611 7.25 0.60 -17.45
N ILE A 612 7.78 -0.61 -17.35
CA ILE A 612 9.09 -1.13 -17.80
C ILE A 612 10.18 -1.10 -16.72
N ALA A 613 10.68 -2.32 -16.43
CA ALA A 613 12.08 -2.55 -16.10
C ALA A 613 12.78 -2.94 -17.40
N GLY A 614 13.87 -2.23 -17.74
CA GLY A 614 14.72 -2.52 -18.89
C GLY A 614 14.82 -1.35 -19.89
N LEU A 615 15.85 -0.53 -19.74
CA LEU A 615 16.33 0.37 -20.78
C LEU A 615 16.83 -0.49 -21.95
N GLY A 616 16.25 -0.36 -23.15
CA GLY A 616 16.64 -1.18 -24.29
C GLY A 616 15.85 -0.93 -25.59
N ASP A 617 16.25 0.14 -26.27
CA ASP A 617 16.33 0.28 -27.74
C ASP A 617 15.13 0.72 -28.61
N ALA A 618 15.55 1.44 -29.65
CA ALA A 618 14.98 2.31 -30.68
C ALA A 618 13.60 2.08 -31.34
N GLY A 619 13.03 3.22 -31.77
CA GLY A 619 12.14 3.39 -32.95
C GLY A 619 10.63 3.34 -32.63
N GLY A 620 9.73 4.16 -33.18
CA GLY A 620 9.72 5.20 -34.20
C GLY A 620 8.25 5.65 -34.35
N SER A 621 8.00 6.89 -34.75
CA SER A 621 6.65 7.50 -34.89
C SER A 621 5.81 6.86 -36.00
N VAL A 622 4.46 6.84 -35.88
CA VAL A 622 3.50 7.23 -36.95
C VAL A 622 2.19 7.73 -36.30
N SER A 623 1.68 8.84 -36.84
CA SER A 623 0.49 9.60 -36.48
C SER A 623 -0.79 9.16 -37.21
N ASP A 624 -1.90 9.83 -36.87
CA ASP A 624 -3.08 10.12 -37.73
C ASP A 624 -4.25 9.12 -37.64
N PRO A 625 -5.47 9.41 -38.14
CA PRO A 625 -6.30 10.61 -38.29
C PRO A 625 -7.68 10.37 -37.61
N SER A 626 -8.69 11.23 -37.81
CA SER A 626 -10.13 10.84 -37.77
C SER A 626 -10.81 10.64 -36.40
N PHE A 627 -10.89 11.69 -35.57
CA PHE A 627 -12.10 11.91 -34.75
C PHE A 627 -12.91 13.05 -35.38
N VAL A 628 -13.46 12.75 -36.55
CA VAL A 628 -14.43 13.60 -37.26
C VAL A 628 -15.81 12.95 -37.09
N GLY A 629 -16.76 13.73 -36.58
CA GLY A 629 -18.20 13.44 -36.57
C GLY A 629 -18.65 12.65 -35.34
N SER A 630 -19.71 13.02 -34.63
CA SER A 630 -20.70 14.06 -34.86
C SER A 630 -21.52 14.18 -33.58
N ILE A 631 -21.55 15.40 -33.05
CA ILE A 631 -22.63 15.89 -32.20
C ILE A 631 -23.92 15.85 -33.01
N GLN A 632 -25.01 15.38 -32.40
CA GLN A 632 -26.41 15.80 -32.57
C GLN A 632 -27.27 14.89 -31.67
N ASP A 633 -28.35 15.30 -31.02
CA ASP A 633 -28.90 16.58 -30.60
C ASP A 633 -30.16 16.25 -29.75
N GLN A 634 -30.56 17.16 -28.86
CA GLN A 634 -31.92 17.35 -28.29
C GLN A 634 -32.46 16.28 -27.29
N ARG A 635 -32.99 16.64 -26.12
CA ARG A 635 -33.59 17.90 -25.62
C ARG A 635 -33.21 18.19 -24.17
#